data_AF-A0A535T2P1-F1
#
_entry.id   AF-A0A535T2P1-F1
#
_cell.length_a   1.000
_cell.length_b   1.000
_cell.length_c   1.000
_cell.angle_alpha   90.00
_cell.angle_beta   90.00
_cell.angle_gamma   90.00
#
_symmetry.space_group_name_H-M   'P 1'
#
loop_
_entity.id
_entity.type
_entity.pdbx_description
1 polymer ?
#
loop_
_entity_poly.entity_id
_entity_poly.type
_entity_poly.pdbx_seq_one_letter_code
_entity_poly.pdbx_strand_id
1 'polypeptide(L)'
;MEDYLIGLLLHNPGLSQHVCGIINDGDFSGTDTRELYHILNSIFQRGSSSLHKPLEQLVPSALLTTVIRARERFESDTPLDGAGQIKFAVQCATRLKRARLIQLNIELQYVLREAQDTGDVATMQQLQRQLLAIHQQLRTIDSATHLQG
;
A
#
# COMPACT_ATOMS: atom_id res chain seq x y z
N MET A 1 -8.99 4.30 -3.72
CA MET A 1 -8.31 4.24 -2.40
C MET A 1 -6.83 4.54 -2.55
N GLU A 2 -6.14 3.88 -3.50
CA GLU A 2 -4.73 4.19 -3.82
C GLU A 2 -4.51 5.67 -4.12
N ASP A 3 -5.27 6.25 -5.06
CA ASP A 3 -5.18 7.69 -5.38
C ASP A 3 -5.38 8.60 -4.17
N TYR A 4 -6.28 8.22 -3.26
CA TYR A 4 -6.53 9.01 -2.05
C TYR A 4 -5.36 8.94 -1.07
N LEU A 5 -4.76 7.74 -0.88
CA LEU A 5 -3.56 7.59 -0.06
C LEU A 5 -2.37 8.34 -0.67
N ILE A 6 -2.18 8.26 -1.98
CA ILE A 6 -1.17 9.04 -2.69
C ILE A 6 -1.44 10.52 -2.47
N GLY A 7 -2.67 11.00 -2.69
CA GLY A 7 -3.05 12.41 -2.45
C GLY A 7 -2.71 12.89 -1.03
N LEU A 8 -3.01 12.07 -0.01
CA LEU A 8 -2.62 12.34 1.38
C LEU A 8 -1.10 12.49 1.55
N LEU A 9 -0.30 11.60 0.96
CA LEU A 9 1.16 11.63 1.05
C LEU A 9 1.78 12.78 0.24
N LEU A 10 1.17 13.17 -0.88
CA LEU A 10 1.55 14.35 -1.66
C LEU A 10 1.26 15.64 -0.88
N HIS A 11 0.14 15.69 -0.17
CA HIS A 11 -0.28 16.84 0.63
C HIS A 11 0.52 16.97 1.94
N ASN A 12 0.73 15.85 2.64
CA ASN A 12 1.45 15.80 3.90
C ASN A 12 2.47 14.64 3.91
N PRO A 13 3.70 14.90 3.43
CA PRO A 13 4.83 13.96 3.46
C PRO A 13 5.12 13.32 4.81
N GLY A 14 4.81 14.02 5.92
CA GLY A 14 5.02 13.52 7.28
C GLY A 14 4.16 12.29 7.61
N LEU A 15 3.11 12.02 6.84
CA LEU A 15 2.28 10.83 7.00
C LEU A 15 2.99 9.52 6.63
N SER A 16 4.11 9.62 5.89
CA SER A 16 4.90 8.45 5.46
C SER A 16 5.33 7.54 6.61
N GLN A 17 5.73 8.11 7.74
CA GLN A 17 6.13 7.36 8.95
C GLN A 17 5.01 6.47 9.50
N HIS A 18 3.75 6.82 9.24
CA HIS A 18 2.58 6.07 9.69
C HIS A 18 2.14 5.00 8.68
N VAL A 19 2.66 5.04 7.46
CA VAL A 19 2.23 4.20 6.32
C VAL A 19 3.29 3.16 5.95
N CYS A 20 4.58 3.51 5.99
CA CYS A 20 5.67 2.66 5.50
C CYS A 20 5.87 1.36 6.30
N GLY A 21 5.38 1.31 7.54
CA GLY A 21 5.38 0.09 8.35
C GLY A 21 4.20 -0.86 8.06
N ILE A 22 3.21 -0.42 7.28
CA ILE A 22 1.97 -1.15 7.02
C ILE A 22 1.96 -1.71 5.59
N ILE A 23 2.37 -0.88 4.62
CA ILE A 23 2.34 -1.22 3.19
C ILE A 23 3.70 -1.04 2.51
N ASN A 24 3.88 -1.82 1.45
CA ASN A 24 4.96 -1.66 0.47
C ASN A 24 4.37 -1.48 -0.94
N ASP A 25 5.25 -1.23 -1.90
CA ASP A 25 4.90 -1.00 -3.30
C ASP A 25 4.05 -2.15 -3.89
N GLY A 26 4.31 -3.39 -3.47
CA GLY A 26 3.57 -4.58 -3.90
C GLY A 26 2.12 -4.66 -3.42
N ASP A 27 1.72 -3.80 -2.48
CA ASP A 27 0.35 -3.71 -1.98
C ASP A 27 -0.56 -2.84 -2.89
N PHE A 28 0.03 -2.10 -3.83
CA PHE A 28 -0.70 -1.36 -4.86
C PHE A 28 -1.01 -2.25 -6.05
N SER A 29 -2.25 -2.18 -6.54
CA SER A 29 -2.71 -2.83 -7.77
C SER A 29 -2.39 -1.98 -9.02
N GLY A 30 -2.54 -0.65 -8.92
CA GLY A 30 -2.23 0.27 -10.01
C GLY A 30 -0.71 0.42 -10.23
N THR A 31 -0.28 0.35 -11.49
CA THR A 31 1.14 0.52 -11.84
C THR A 31 1.64 1.92 -11.51
N ASP A 32 0.88 2.96 -11.86
CA ASP A 32 1.31 4.35 -11.66
C ASP A 32 1.29 4.75 -10.19
N THR A 33 0.28 4.31 -9.43
CA THR A 33 0.16 4.55 -7.99
C THR A 33 1.23 3.81 -7.20
N ARG A 34 1.59 2.59 -7.64
CA ARG A 34 2.74 1.84 -7.13
C ARG A 34 4.05 2.62 -7.33
N GLU A 35 4.29 3.07 -8.55
CA GLU A 35 5.53 3.80 -8.88
C GLU A 35 5.61 5.13 -8.13
N LEU A 36 4.49 5.86 -8.03
CA LEU A 36 4.42 7.07 -7.22
C LEU A 36 4.72 6.79 -5.75
N TYR A 37 4.15 5.73 -5.17
CA TYR A 37 4.45 5.35 -3.79
C TYR A 37 5.93 5.00 -3.61
N HIS A 38 6.54 4.27 -4.54
CA HIS A 38 7.96 3.93 -4.52
C HIS A 38 8.85 5.18 -4.51
N ILE A 39 8.56 6.16 -5.37
CA ILE A 39 9.27 7.44 -5.43
C ILE A 39 9.11 8.21 -4.12
N LEU A 40 7.88 8.35 -3.63
CA LEU A 40 7.58 9.06 -2.39
C LEU A 40 8.29 8.42 -1.19
N ASN A 41 8.17 7.11 -1.02
CA ASN A 41 8.83 6.36 0.05
C ASN A 41 10.36 6.51 -0.02
N SER A 42 10.94 6.46 -1.22
CA SER A 42 12.37 6.68 -1.43
C SER A 42 12.84 8.09 -1.06
N ILE A 43 12.02 9.11 -1.29
CA ILE A 43 12.30 10.49 -0.87
C ILE A 43 12.22 10.61 0.65
N PHE A 44 11.18 10.04 1.25
CA PHE A 44 10.94 10.14 2.69
C PHE A 44 12.00 9.41 3.52
N GLN A 45 12.49 8.26 3.05
CA GLN A 45 13.57 7.52 3.70
C GLN A 45 14.93 8.25 3.66
N ARG A 46 15.15 9.16 2.69
CA ARG A 46 16.40 9.95 2.61
C ARG A 46 16.43 11.14 3.58
N GLY A 47 15.35 11.35 4.34
CA GLY A 47 15.23 12.46 5.28
C GLY A 47 14.95 13.82 4.59
N SER A 48 14.40 14.75 5.38
CA SER A 48 13.87 16.05 4.93
C SER A 48 14.88 16.96 4.20
N SER A 49 16.17 16.63 4.22
CA SER A 49 17.25 17.39 3.58
C SER A 49 17.19 17.39 2.04
N SER A 50 16.36 16.53 1.43
CA SER A 50 16.21 16.44 -0.03
C SER A 50 14.99 17.18 -0.60
N LEU A 51 14.11 17.74 0.25
CA LEU A 51 12.88 18.43 -0.14
C LEU A 51 13.09 19.88 -0.60
N HIS A 52 14.22 20.16 -1.26
CA HIS A 52 14.46 21.48 -1.88
C HIS A 52 13.90 21.58 -3.29
N LYS A 53 13.47 20.47 -3.89
CA LYS A 53 12.85 20.45 -5.22
C LYS A 53 11.33 20.25 -5.12
N PRO A 54 10.54 21.00 -5.91
CA PRO A 54 9.12 20.71 -6.08
C PRO A 54 8.92 19.24 -6.46
N LEU A 55 7.89 18.62 -5.90
CA LEU A 55 7.59 17.20 -6.11
C LEU A 55 7.35 16.89 -7.58
N GLU A 56 6.83 17.86 -8.33
CA GLU A 56 6.61 17.83 -9.77
C GLU A 56 7.92 17.67 -10.58
N GLN A 57 9.07 18.03 -9.99
CA GLN A 57 10.39 17.84 -10.60
C GLN A 57 11.03 16.50 -10.19
N LEU A 58 10.47 15.82 -9.19
CA LEU A 58 10.94 14.52 -8.69
C LEU A 58 10.15 13.36 -9.29
N VAL A 59 8.97 13.65 -9.83
CA VAL A 59 8.07 12.68 -10.45
C VAL A 59 8.24 12.67 -11.98
N PRO A 60 8.43 11.51 -12.62
CA PRO A 60 8.44 11.39 -14.08
C PRO A 60 7.19 11.99 -14.74
N SER A 61 7.34 12.62 -15.90
CA SER A 61 6.23 13.26 -16.62
C SER A 61 5.07 12.30 -16.92
N ALA A 62 5.37 11.02 -17.16
CA ALA A 62 4.39 9.96 -17.37
C ALA A 62 3.42 9.77 -16.20
N LEU A 63 3.82 10.13 -14.97
CA LEU A 63 2.99 9.96 -13.76
C LEU A 63 2.23 11.23 -13.37
N LEU A 64 2.40 12.35 -14.10
CA LEU A 64 1.77 13.63 -13.76
C LEU A 64 0.24 13.55 -13.77
N THR A 65 -0.35 12.83 -14.73
CA THR A 65 -1.80 12.60 -14.75
C THR A 65 -2.27 11.90 -13.46
N THR A 66 -1.51 10.94 -12.97
CA THR A 66 -1.81 10.20 -11.73
C THR A 66 -1.61 11.08 -10.50
N VAL A 67 -0.61 11.97 -10.49
CA VAL A 67 -0.44 12.99 -9.45
C VAL A 67 -1.65 13.93 -9.38
N ILE A 68 -2.10 14.44 -10.53
CA ILE A 68 -3.27 15.34 -10.61
C ILE A 68 -4.51 14.61 -10.07
N ARG A 69 -4.79 13.40 -10.58
CA ARG A 69 -5.92 12.59 -10.12
C ARG A 69 -5.87 12.30 -8.61
N ALA A 70 -4.69 12.03 -8.07
CA ALA A 70 -4.50 11.77 -6.65
C ALA A 70 -4.77 13.02 -5.78
N ARG A 71 -4.29 14.19 -6.22
CA ARG A 71 -4.56 15.48 -5.55
C ARG A 71 -6.05 15.79 -5.56
N GLU A 72 -6.68 15.76 -6.73
CA GLU A 72 -8.12 15.99 -6.89
C GLU A 72 -8.95 15.04 -6.01
N ARG A 73 -8.54 13.76 -5.95
CA ARG A 73 -9.24 12.77 -5.13
C ARG A 73 -9.18 13.10 -3.64
N PHE A 74 -8.03 13.56 -3.15
CA PHE A 74 -7.90 14.00 -1.76
C PHE A 74 -8.68 15.29 -1.48
N GLU A 75 -8.57 16.28 -2.35
CA GLU A 75 -9.22 17.59 -2.22
C GLU A 75 -10.76 17.52 -2.32
N SER A 76 -11.29 16.48 -2.98
CA SER A 76 -12.73 16.25 -3.09
C SER A 76 -13.42 15.78 -1.79
N ASP A 77 -12.65 15.32 -0.80
CA ASP A 77 -13.16 14.86 0.49
C ASP A 77 -13.05 15.97 1.57
N THR A 78 -13.82 15.84 2.66
CA THR A 78 -13.87 16.85 3.74
C THR A 78 -12.47 17.14 4.29
N PRO A 79 -12.10 18.43 4.51
CA PRO A 79 -10.83 18.78 5.14
C PRO A 79 -10.66 18.07 6.49
N LEU A 80 -9.57 17.34 6.61
CA LEU A 80 -9.18 16.65 7.83
C LEU A 80 -8.12 17.46 8.57
N ASP A 81 -8.25 17.52 9.89
CA ASP A 81 -7.17 17.98 10.77
C ASP A 81 -5.99 16.99 10.75
N GLY A 82 -4.86 17.36 11.36
CA GLY A 82 -3.66 16.50 11.36
C GLY A 82 -3.92 15.10 11.92
N ALA A 83 -4.74 14.97 12.97
CA ALA A 83 -5.11 13.68 13.55
C ALA A 83 -6.01 12.85 12.61
N GLY A 84 -6.98 13.50 11.96
CA GLY A 84 -7.83 12.90 10.93
C GLY A 84 -7.00 12.38 9.75
N GLN A 85 -6.04 13.16 9.27
CA GLN A 85 -5.15 12.74 8.17
C GLN A 85 -4.35 11.48 8.52
N ILE A 86 -3.79 11.40 9.74
CA ILE A 86 -3.09 10.20 10.22
C ILE A 86 -4.01 8.99 10.24
N LYS A 87 -5.21 9.14 10.83
CA LYS A 87 -6.20 8.06 10.91
C LYS A 87 -6.56 7.53 9.52
N PHE A 88 -6.85 8.42 8.58
CA PHE A 88 -7.23 8.02 7.21
C PHE A 88 -6.06 7.42 6.43
N ALA A 89 -4.84 7.92 6.60
CA ALA A 89 -3.64 7.34 5.98
C ALA A 89 -3.44 5.88 6.45
N VAL A 90 -3.50 5.65 7.76
CA VAL A 90 -3.41 4.30 8.37
C VAL A 90 -4.52 3.39 7.89
N GLN A 91 -5.77 3.88 7.84
CA GLN A 91 -6.90 3.10 7.34
C GLN A 91 -6.76 2.73 5.86
N CYS A 92 -6.31 3.67 5.01
CA CYS A 92 -6.09 3.39 3.59
C CYS A 92 -4.97 2.37 3.40
N ALA A 93 -3.84 2.55 4.09
CA ALA A 93 -2.74 1.60 4.07
C ALA A 93 -3.19 0.20 4.51
N THR A 94 -3.91 0.11 5.63
CA THR A 94 -4.40 -1.17 6.17
C THR A 94 -5.36 -1.88 5.20
N ARG A 95 -6.27 -1.12 4.57
CA ARG A 95 -7.22 -1.66 3.60
C ARG A 95 -6.53 -2.13 2.31
N LEU A 96 -5.54 -1.39 1.80
CA LEU A 96 -4.71 -1.83 0.67
C LEU A 96 -3.95 -3.12 1.00
N LYS A 97 -3.31 -3.16 2.17
CA LYS A 97 -2.60 -4.36 2.65
C LYS A 97 -3.52 -5.58 2.68
N ARG A 98 -4.69 -5.42 3.28
CA ARG A 98 -5.70 -6.47 3.40
C ARG A 98 -6.18 -6.94 2.03
N ALA A 99 -6.48 -6.02 1.13
CA ALA A 99 -6.93 -6.34 -0.23
C ALA A 99 -5.86 -7.16 -0.99
N ARG A 100 -4.58 -6.75 -0.92
CA ARG A 100 -3.50 -7.51 -1.56
C ARG A 100 -3.30 -8.89 -0.95
N LEU A 101 -3.38 -9.02 0.38
CA LEU A 101 -3.26 -10.31 1.06
C LEU A 101 -4.38 -11.29 0.68
N ILE A 102 -5.62 -10.81 0.56
CA ILE A 102 -6.74 -11.62 0.09
C ILE A 102 -6.50 -12.08 -1.35
N GLN A 103 -6.10 -11.17 -2.22
CA GLN A 103 -5.81 -11.49 -3.61
C GLN A 103 -4.69 -12.53 -3.73
N LEU A 104 -3.58 -12.34 -2.99
CA LEU A 104 -2.46 -13.28 -2.97
C LEU A 104 -2.86 -14.64 -2.38
N ASN A 105 -3.76 -14.66 -1.40
CA ASN A 105 -4.29 -15.91 -0.86
C ASN A 105 -5.01 -16.74 -1.93
N ILE A 106 -5.87 -16.08 -2.72
CA ILE A 106 -6.61 -16.71 -3.83
C ILE A 106 -5.63 -17.23 -4.89
N GLU A 107 -4.66 -16.40 -5.29
CA GLU A 107 -3.62 -16.76 -6.27
C GLU A 107 -2.82 -17.99 -5.80
N LEU A 108 -2.33 -18.01 -4.56
CA LEU A 108 -1.54 -19.12 -4.04
C LEU A 108 -2.36 -20.40 -3.85
N GLN A 109 -3.65 -20.30 -3.52
CA GLN A 109 -4.53 -21.47 -3.45
C GLN A 109 -4.73 -22.11 -4.83
N TYR A 110 -4.76 -21.32 -5.91
CA TYR A 110 -4.83 -21.85 -7.27
C TYR A 110 -3.55 -22.62 -7.61
N VAL A 111 -2.39 -21.99 -7.41
CA VAL A 111 -1.07 -22.60 -7.69
C VAL A 111 -0.84 -23.84 -6.81
N LEU A 112 -1.35 -23.86 -5.57
CA LEU A 112 -1.24 -25.03 -4.71
C LEU A 112 -2.00 -26.24 -5.28
N ARG A 113 -3.16 -26.04 -5.90
CA ARG A 113 -3.91 -27.13 -6.55
C ARG A 113 -3.14 -27.68 -7.74
N GLU A 114 -2.54 -26.81 -8.57
CA GLU A 114 -1.70 -27.26 -9.68
C GLU A 114 -0.47 -28.06 -9.20
N ALA A 115 0.16 -27.63 -8.10
CA ALA A 115 1.27 -28.36 -7.48
C ALA A 115 0.82 -29.72 -6.90
N GLN A 116 -0.40 -29.80 -6.36
CA GLN A 116 -1.00 -31.06 -5.91
C GLN A 116 -1.25 -32.03 -7.07
N ASP A 117 -1.79 -31.52 -8.18
CA ASP A 117 -2.11 -32.32 -9.38
C ASP A 117 -0.84 -32.87 -10.04
N THR A 118 0.26 -32.13 -9.97
CA THR A 118 1.57 -32.53 -10.53
C THR A 118 2.45 -33.31 -9.54
N GLY A 119 2.05 -33.39 -8.27
CA GLY A 119 2.81 -34.07 -7.21
C GLY A 119 4.10 -33.34 -6.79
N ASP A 120 4.21 -32.03 -7.05
CA ASP A 120 5.37 -31.23 -6.65
C ASP A 120 5.33 -30.89 -5.16
N VAL A 121 5.83 -31.83 -4.35
CA VAL A 121 5.85 -31.73 -2.89
C VAL A 121 6.66 -30.51 -2.40
N ALA A 122 7.73 -30.14 -3.10
CA ALA A 122 8.58 -29.01 -2.68
C ALA A 122 7.83 -27.69 -2.82
N THR A 123 7.19 -27.49 -3.98
CA THR A 123 6.34 -26.32 -4.24
C THR A 123 5.14 -26.29 -3.30
N MET A 124 4.48 -27.44 -3.07
CA MET A 124 3.37 -27.52 -2.12
C MET A 124 3.76 -27.04 -0.71
N GLN A 125 4.87 -27.52 -0.17
CA GLN A 125 5.34 -27.12 1.17
C GLN A 125 5.68 -25.62 1.23
N GLN A 126 6.30 -25.08 0.18
CA GLN A 126 6.57 -23.65 0.09
C GLN A 126 5.28 -22.83 0.10
N LEU A 127 4.31 -23.18 -0.75
CA LEU A 127 3.03 -22.48 -0.85
C LEU A 127 2.23 -22.55 0.44
N GLN A 128 2.22 -23.69 1.12
CA GLN A 128 1.57 -23.84 2.44
C GLN A 128 2.17 -22.90 3.50
N ARG A 129 3.50 -22.76 3.54
CA ARG A 129 4.16 -21.80 4.45
C ARG A 129 3.78 -20.36 4.13
N GLN A 130 3.71 -20.00 2.85
CA GLN A 130 3.28 -18.66 2.44
C GLN A 130 1.81 -18.38 2.79
N LEU A 131 0.92 -19.34 2.57
CA LEU A 131 -0.49 -19.24 2.95
C LEU A 131 -0.66 -19.07 4.46
N LEU A 132 0.11 -19.80 5.28
CA LEU A 132 0.10 -19.63 6.74
C LEU A 132 0.50 -18.22 7.16
N ALA A 133 1.56 -17.67 6.55
CA ALA A 133 2.02 -16.31 6.82
C ALA A 133 0.95 -15.27 6.44
N ILE A 134 0.28 -15.44 5.30
CA ILE A 134 -0.82 -14.55 4.87
C ILE A 134 -1.98 -14.61 5.86
N HIS A 135 -2.41 -15.82 6.27
CA HIS A 135 -3.48 -15.97 7.26
C HIS A 135 -3.13 -15.34 8.61
N GLN A 136 -1.85 -15.37 9.01
CA GLN A 136 -1.41 -14.69 10.22
C GLN A 136 -1.51 -13.16 10.07
N GLN A 137 -1.03 -12.60 8.96
CA GLN A 137 -1.14 -11.16 8.71
C GLN A 137 -2.59 -10.68 8.63
N LEU A 138 -3.47 -11.42 7.96
CA LEU A 138 -4.90 -11.10 7.89
C LEU A 138 -5.55 -11.08 9.28
N ARG A 139 -5.27 -12.07 10.12
CA ARG A 139 -5.78 -12.10 11.51
C ARG A 139 -5.27 -10.92 12.34
N THR A 140 -4.02 -10.52 12.18
CA THR A 140 -3.45 -9.34 12.85
C THR A 140 -4.17 -8.07 12.40
N ILE A 141 -4.39 -7.90 11.10
CA ILE A 141 -5.11 -6.74 10.56
C ILE A 141 -6.55 -6.71 11.08
N ASP A 142 -7.28 -7.81 10.97
CA ASP A 142 -8.68 -7.88 11.38
C ASP A 142 -8.81 -7.55 12.89
N SER A 143 -7.91 -8.09 13.72
CA SER A 143 -7.85 -7.81 15.16
C SER A 143 -7.54 -6.33 15.47
N ALA A 144 -6.60 -5.72 14.74
CA ALA A 144 -6.28 -4.30 14.90
C ALA A 144 -7.43 -3.39 14.46
N THR A 145 -8.17 -3.77 13.41
CA THR A 145 -9.32 -3.00 12.93
C THR A 145 -10.54 -3.09 13.85
N HIS A 146 -10.75 -4.22 14.54
CA HIS A 146 -11.80 -4.35 15.55
C HIS A 146 -11.57 -3.49 16.80
N LEU A 147 -10.32 -3.12 17.09
CA LEU A 147 -9.97 -2.21 18.19
C LEU A 147 -10.09 -0.73 17.83
N GLN A 148 -10.29 -0.40 16.55
CA GLN A 148 -10.41 0.98 16.05
C GLN A 148 -11.85 1.39 15.68
N GLY A 149 -12.82 0.53 15.97
CA GLY A 149 -14.26 0.71 15.73
C GLY A 149 -14.98 1.34 16.90
#